data_AF-A0A5M6I3N9-F1
#
_entry.id   AF-A0A5M6I3N9-F1
#
_cell.length_a   1.000
_cell.length_b   1.000
_cell.length_c   1.000
_cell.angle_alpha   90.00
_cell.angle_beta   90.00
_cell.angle_gamma   90.00
#
_symmetry.space_group_name_H-M   'P 1'
#
loop_
_entity.id
_entity.type
_entity.pdbx_description
1 polymer ?
#
loop_
_entity_poly.entity_id
_entity_poly.type
_entity_poly.pdbx_seq_one_letter_code
_entity_poly.pdbx_strand_id
1 'polypeptide(L)'
;MPNHEDGGAAVGENPENAGDETAPMPKGHRRCIVTREVRPRDKLLRFVVSPDGVLVPDVDGRLPGRGLWLSPGRDMIEIAARRRLFSRAARGPVTVPPDLADQVERVLTRRCLSLLGLARRAGQVVTGYEKVRARVLGAADSGPPAALFAARDGAADGRSKMAALATAVLGSVPEGARGRTGRGGSNCRLVVGFDATELGQPLGRERAVHVALERGRLAKGLLEACDRLAGFRPGPMVLSLSEAQGAAVRAAPGAARGSTTESEHPADGTDDGTGRD
;
A
#
# COMPACT_ATOMS: atom_id res chain seq x y z
N MET A 1 10.73 -39.81 -22.77
CA MET A 1 9.54 -39.25 -22.10
C MET A 1 9.91 -39.03 -20.64
N PRO A 2 10.41 -37.84 -20.25
CA PRO A 2 10.66 -37.54 -18.85
C PRO A 2 9.38 -37.04 -18.18
N ASN A 3 9.08 -37.58 -17.00
CA ASN A 3 7.93 -37.25 -16.17
C ASN A 3 8.01 -35.79 -15.69
N HIS A 4 6.89 -35.08 -15.80
CA HIS A 4 6.70 -33.75 -15.20
C HIS A 4 6.27 -33.93 -13.74
N GLU A 5 7.12 -33.50 -12.82
CA GLU A 5 6.79 -33.40 -11.40
C GLU A 5 6.07 -32.06 -11.16
N ASP A 6 4.78 -32.12 -10.85
CA ASP A 6 3.97 -30.97 -10.41
C ASP A 6 4.39 -30.57 -8.98
N GLY A 7 5.23 -29.54 -8.89
CA GLY A 7 5.59 -28.85 -7.65
C GLY A 7 4.45 -27.98 -7.12
N GLY A 8 3.47 -28.60 -6.47
CA GLY A 8 2.45 -27.90 -5.69
C GLY A 8 3.06 -27.26 -4.44
N ALA A 9 3.28 -25.95 -4.47
CA ALA A 9 3.70 -25.18 -3.30
C ALA A 9 2.62 -25.25 -2.21
N ALA A 10 2.88 -26.07 -1.20
CA ALA A 10 2.12 -26.12 0.04
C ALA A 10 2.20 -24.75 0.72
N VAL A 11 1.05 -24.08 0.85
CA VAL A 11 0.91 -22.92 1.72
C VAL A 11 1.00 -23.45 3.14
N GLY A 12 2.15 -23.26 3.77
CA GLY A 12 2.41 -23.70 5.14
C GLY A 12 1.34 -23.16 6.08
N GLU A 13 0.60 -24.08 6.69
CA GLU A 13 -0.19 -23.81 7.88
C GLU A 13 0.79 -23.42 8.98
N ASN A 14 0.89 -22.12 9.29
CA ASN A 14 1.66 -21.66 10.43
C ASN A 14 0.82 -21.94 11.69
N PRO A 15 1.20 -22.87 12.58
CA PRO A 15 0.32 -23.39 13.63
C PRO A 15 0.16 -22.45 14.84
N GLU A 16 0.74 -21.25 14.81
CA GLU A 16 0.86 -20.37 15.98
C GLU A 16 -0.34 -19.44 16.23
N ASN A 17 -1.46 -19.62 15.52
CA ASN A 17 -2.66 -18.80 15.77
C ASN A 17 -3.97 -19.61 15.77
N ALA A 18 -3.91 -20.85 16.26
CA ALA A 18 -5.08 -21.57 16.73
C ALA A 18 -5.56 -20.95 18.06
N GLY A 19 -6.06 -19.72 18.00
CA GLY A 19 -6.74 -19.10 19.12
C GLY A 19 -7.91 -19.97 19.54
N ASP A 20 -7.94 -20.32 20.82
CA ASP A 20 -8.99 -21.07 21.51
C ASP A 20 -10.38 -20.75 20.92
N GLU A 21 -10.99 -21.73 20.25
CA GLU A 21 -12.30 -21.58 19.59
C GLU A 21 -13.43 -21.24 20.56
N THR A 22 -13.20 -21.34 21.87
CA THR A 22 -14.18 -21.08 22.92
C THR A 22 -14.15 -19.66 23.51
N ALA A 23 -13.10 -18.87 23.24
CA ALA A 23 -13.02 -17.51 23.75
C ALA A 23 -14.00 -16.56 23.03
N PRO A 24 -14.73 -15.69 23.77
CA PRO A 24 -15.70 -14.79 23.17
C PRO A 24 -15.02 -13.79 22.21
N MET A 25 -15.60 -13.62 21.02
CA MET A 25 -15.05 -12.74 19.98
C MET A 25 -14.98 -11.28 20.49
N PRO A 26 -13.83 -10.60 20.38
CA PRO A 26 -13.71 -9.21 20.80
C PRO A 26 -14.71 -8.30 20.09
N LYS A 27 -15.26 -7.32 20.81
CA LYS A 27 -16.25 -6.38 20.26
C LYS A 27 -15.67 -5.69 19.01
N GLY A 28 -16.49 -5.58 17.97
CA GLY A 28 -16.09 -4.95 16.70
C GLY A 28 -15.16 -5.78 15.80
N HIS A 29 -14.81 -7.00 16.20
CA HIS A 29 -14.03 -7.92 15.36
C HIS A 29 -14.94 -8.86 14.58
N ARG A 30 -14.38 -9.43 13.51
CA ARG A 30 -15.00 -10.45 12.67
C ARG A 30 -13.95 -11.47 12.27
N ARG A 31 -14.41 -12.67 11.92
CA ARG A 31 -13.55 -13.77 11.48
C ARG A 31 -13.56 -13.84 9.96
N CYS A 32 -12.38 -13.88 9.34
CA CYS A 32 -12.24 -14.16 7.93
C CYS A 32 -12.71 -15.59 7.62
N ILE A 33 -13.57 -15.77 6.62
CA ILE A 33 -14.09 -17.10 6.26
C ILE A 33 -13.02 -18.02 5.64
N VAL A 34 -11.96 -17.44 5.05
CA VAL A 34 -10.83 -18.18 4.45
C VAL A 34 -9.76 -18.47 5.49
N THR A 35 -9.14 -17.44 6.05
CA THR A 35 -7.96 -17.59 6.93
C THR A 35 -8.32 -17.94 8.37
N ARG A 36 -9.61 -17.84 8.75
CA ARG A 36 -10.10 -18.00 10.14
C ARG A 36 -9.54 -17.00 11.16
N GLU A 37 -8.69 -16.07 10.73
CA GLU A 37 -8.19 -15.00 11.60
C GLU A 37 -9.31 -14.06 12.05
N VAL A 38 -9.25 -13.66 13.31
CA VAL A 38 -10.14 -12.66 13.90
C VAL A 38 -9.48 -11.29 13.80
N ARG A 39 -10.09 -10.37 13.06
CA ARG A 39 -9.58 -9.01 12.83
C ARG A 39 -10.66 -7.95 13.10
N PRO A 40 -10.28 -6.71 13.42
CA PRO A 40 -11.20 -5.58 13.45
C PRO A 40 -12.00 -5.49 12.14
N ARG A 41 -13.30 -5.14 12.22
CA ARG A 41 -14.20 -5.09 11.05
C ARG A 41 -13.71 -4.15 9.93
N ASP A 42 -13.03 -3.08 10.30
CA ASP A 42 -12.44 -2.06 9.41
C ASP A 42 -11.22 -2.56 8.64
N LYS A 43 -10.65 -3.70 9.04
CA LYS A 43 -9.55 -4.39 8.36
C LYS A 43 -10.01 -5.55 7.48
N LEU A 44 -11.32 -5.75 7.34
CA LEU A 44 -11.93 -6.82 6.55
C LEU A 44 -12.86 -6.24 5.48
N LEU A 45 -13.13 -7.05 4.46
CA LEU A 45 -14.18 -6.81 3.49
C LEU A 45 -15.46 -7.50 3.93
N ARG A 46 -16.58 -6.78 3.82
CA ARG A 46 -17.92 -7.34 4.01
C ARG A 46 -18.53 -7.64 2.65
N PHE A 47 -19.17 -8.79 2.56
CA PHE A 47 -20.05 -9.17 1.47
C PHE A 47 -21.42 -9.51 2.03
N VAL A 48 -22.44 -9.35 1.20
CA VAL A 48 -23.82 -9.75 1.50
C VAL A 48 -24.38 -10.53 0.32
N VAL A 49 -25.42 -11.33 0.57
CA VAL A 49 -26.15 -12.03 -0.48
C VAL A 49 -27.39 -11.19 -0.82
N SER A 50 -27.58 -10.87 -2.10
CA SER A 50 -28.76 -10.17 -2.59
C SER A 50 -30.01 -11.06 -2.50
N PRO A 51 -31.23 -10.50 -2.62
CA PRO A 51 -32.45 -11.29 -2.72
C PRO A 51 -32.42 -12.34 -3.84
N ASP A 52 -31.72 -12.06 -4.94
CA ASP A 52 -31.55 -12.97 -6.07
C ASP A 52 -30.47 -14.05 -5.83
N GLY A 53 -29.93 -14.15 -4.62
CA GLY A 53 -28.90 -15.13 -4.26
C GLY A 53 -27.49 -14.78 -4.75
N VAL A 54 -27.25 -13.54 -5.20
CA VAL A 54 -25.96 -13.11 -5.76
C VAL A 54 -25.09 -12.47 -4.68
N LEU A 55 -23.80 -12.80 -4.65
CA LEU A 55 -22.86 -12.20 -3.71
C LEU A 55 -22.47 -10.79 -4.16
N VAL A 56 -22.63 -9.81 -3.26
CA VAL A 56 -22.37 -8.38 -3.51
C VAL A 56 -21.37 -7.82 -2.49
N PRO A 57 -20.36 -7.04 -2.91
CA PRO A 57 -19.46 -6.37 -1.98
C PRO A 57 -20.16 -5.21 -1.26
N ASP A 58 -20.02 -5.16 0.07
CA ASP A 58 -20.54 -4.07 0.90
C ASP A 58 -19.41 -3.37 1.66
N VAL A 59 -18.61 -2.62 0.91
CA VAL A 59 -17.42 -1.92 1.42
C VAL A 59 -17.75 -0.90 2.53
N ASP A 60 -18.96 -0.34 2.53
CA ASP A 60 -19.42 0.66 3.49
C ASP A 60 -20.24 0.09 4.66
N GLY A 61 -20.56 -1.21 4.64
CA GLY A 61 -21.28 -1.86 5.73
C GLY A 61 -22.75 -1.43 5.85
N ARG A 62 -23.39 -1.02 4.75
CA ARG A 62 -24.73 -0.41 4.74
C ARG A 62 -25.83 -1.33 4.26
N LEU A 63 -25.50 -2.41 3.55
CA LEU A 63 -26.51 -3.30 2.98
C LEU A 63 -27.13 -4.18 4.07
N PRO A 64 -28.46 -4.43 4.05
CA PRO A 64 -29.11 -5.29 5.02
C PRO A 64 -28.64 -6.75 4.88
N GLY A 65 -28.94 -7.57 5.89
CA GLY A 65 -28.69 -9.01 5.85
C GLY A 65 -27.40 -9.48 6.53
N ARG A 66 -27.11 -10.78 6.41
CA ARG A 66 -25.95 -11.42 7.03
C ARG A 66 -24.66 -11.01 6.33
N GLY A 67 -23.74 -10.41 7.09
CA GLY A 67 -22.42 -10.07 6.58
C GLY A 67 -21.47 -11.28 6.55
N LEU A 68 -20.85 -11.50 5.40
CA LEU A 68 -19.77 -12.45 5.16
C LEU A 68 -18.46 -11.68 5.18
N TRP A 69 -17.47 -12.12 5.94
CA TRP A 69 -16.25 -11.34 6.19
C TRP A 69 -15.02 -12.03 5.64
N LEU A 70 -14.19 -11.27 4.94
CA LEU A 70 -13.02 -11.78 4.24
C LEU A 70 -11.83 -10.83 4.40
N SER A 71 -10.62 -11.37 4.52
CA SER A 71 -9.41 -10.58 4.43
C SER A 71 -9.33 -9.90 3.05
N PRO A 72 -8.83 -8.65 2.95
CA PRO A 72 -8.71 -7.99 1.65
C PRO A 72 -7.66 -8.69 0.78
N GLY A 73 -8.07 -9.17 -0.40
CA GLY A 73 -7.21 -9.90 -1.32
C GLY A 73 -8.00 -10.49 -2.49
N ARG A 74 -7.46 -10.40 -3.70
CA ARG A 74 -8.03 -11.09 -4.88
C ARG A 74 -8.01 -12.61 -4.69
N ASP A 75 -6.87 -13.13 -4.21
CA ASP A 75 -6.67 -14.54 -3.84
C ASP A 75 -7.70 -15.03 -2.81
N MET A 76 -8.04 -14.20 -1.82
CA MET A 76 -9.03 -14.53 -0.80
C MET A 76 -10.41 -14.77 -1.41
N ILE A 77 -10.81 -13.97 -2.40
CA ILE A 77 -12.09 -14.12 -3.10
C ILE A 77 -12.08 -15.41 -3.92
N GLU A 78 -10.99 -15.66 -4.66
CA GLU A 78 -10.82 -16.84 -5.49
C GLU A 78 -10.85 -18.14 -4.65
N ILE A 79 -10.13 -18.17 -3.53
CA ILE A 79 -10.13 -19.28 -2.59
C ILE A 79 -11.53 -19.50 -2.01
N ALA A 80 -12.21 -18.43 -1.59
CA ALA A 80 -13.56 -18.51 -1.02
C ALA A 80 -14.59 -19.03 -2.03
N ALA A 81 -14.49 -18.61 -3.30
CA ALA A 81 -15.35 -19.08 -4.38
C ALA A 81 -15.10 -20.56 -4.71
N ARG A 82 -13.83 -20.92 -4.97
CA ARG A 82 -13.41 -22.29 -5.31
C ARG A 82 -13.80 -23.32 -4.23
N ARG A 83 -13.63 -22.96 -2.95
CA ARG A 83 -13.96 -23.84 -1.80
C ARG A 83 -15.43 -23.73 -1.35
N ARG A 84 -16.28 -22.99 -2.08
CA ARG A 84 -17.70 -22.73 -1.76
C ARG A 84 -17.92 -22.20 -0.34
N LEU A 85 -17.00 -21.38 0.17
CA LEU A 85 -17.06 -20.85 1.54
C LEU A 85 -18.18 -19.83 1.72
N PHE A 86 -18.49 -19.05 0.67
CA PHE A 86 -19.57 -18.08 0.71
C PHE A 86 -20.93 -18.75 0.94
N SER A 87 -21.25 -19.81 0.18
CA SER A 87 -22.49 -20.59 0.36
C SER A 87 -22.57 -21.21 1.75
N ARG A 88 -21.47 -21.78 2.25
CA ARG A 88 -21.42 -22.36 3.61
C ARG A 88 -21.66 -21.31 4.69
N ALA A 89 -21.02 -20.15 4.60
CA ALA A 89 -21.18 -19.07 5.57
C ALA A 89 -22.55 -18.37 5.47
N ALA A 90 -23.12 -18.30 4.26
CA ALA A 90 -24.46 -17.79 4.01
C ALA A 90 -25.56 -18.76 4.49
N ARG A 91 -25.23 -20.06 4.64
CA ARG A 91 -26.18 -21.15 4.93
C ARG A 91 -27.23 -21.32 3.82
N GLY A 92 -26.81 -21.16 2.58
CA GLY A 92 -27.67 -21.28 1.41
C GLY A 92 -26.89 -21.23 0.10
N PRO A 93 -27.54 -21.50 -1.06
CA PRO A 93 -26.93 -21.32 -2.36
C PRO A 93 -26.55 -19.85 -2.56
N VAL A 94 -25.38 -19.62 -3.16
CA VAL A 94 -24.87 -18.27 -3.46
C VAL A 94 -24.21 -18.31 -4.82
N THR A 95 -24.62 -17.40 -5.70
CA THR A 95 -23.97 -17.15 -6.99
C THR A 95 -22.86 -16.12 -6.79
N VAL A 96 -21.63 -16.50 -7.13
CA VAL A 96 -20.47 -15.61 -7.07
C VAL A 96 -20.19 -15.08 -8.48
N PRO A 97 -20.30 -13.77 -8.74
CA PRO A 97 -19.95 -13.20 -10.04
C PRO A 97 -18.49 -13.50 -10.40
N PRO A 98 -18.18 -13.85 -11.67
CA PRO A 98 -16.81 -14.18 -12.09
C PRO A 98 -15.86 -12.97 -12.00
N ASP A 99 -16.38 -11.75 -12.14
CA ASP A 99 -15.63 -10.48 -12.05
C ASP A 99 -15.67 -9.85 -10.65
N LEU A 100 -16.07 -10.61 -9.60
CA LEU A 100 -16.27 -10.06 -8.26
C LEU A 100 -15.04 -9.36 -7.69
N ALA A 101 -13.83 -9.88 -7.93
CA ALA A 101 -12.60 -9.23 -7.50
C ALA A 101 -12.42 -7.85 -8.14
N ASP A 102 -12.73 -7.73 -9.44
CA ASP A 102 -12.64 -6.48 -10.18
C ASP A 102 -13.75 -5.50 -9.74
N GLN A 103 -14.94 -6.00 -9.42
CA GLN A 103 -16.01 -5.19 -8.80
C GLN A 103 -15.55 -4.58 -7.47
N VAL A 104 -14.91 -5.38 -6.62
CA VAL A 104 -14.38 -4.92 -5.32
C VAL A 104 -13.32 -3.85 -5.53
N GLU A 105 -12.37 -4.05 -6.45
CA GLU A 105 -11.35 -3.06 -6.76
C GLU A 105 -11.98 -1.73 -7.21
N ARG A 106 -12.95 -1.79 -8.13
CA ARG A 106 -13.67 -0.59 -8.63
C ARG A 106 -14.37 0.18 -7.50
N VAL A 107 -15.07 -0.53 -6.62
CA VAL A 107 -15.80 0.09 -5.49
C VAL A 107 -14.81 0.68 -4.48
N LEU A 108 -13.74 -0.02 -4.13
CA LEU A 108 -12.70 0.48 -3.22
C LEU A 108 -11.97 1.69 -3.79
N THR A 109 -11.62 1.66 -5.07
CA THR A 109 -11.00 2.79 -5.78
C THR A 109 -11.92 4.03 -5.70
N ARG A 110 -13.18 3.88 -6.08
CA ARG A 110 -14.18 4.96 -5.99
C ARG A 110 -14.31 5.48 -4.57
N ARG A 111 -14.28 4.60 -3.56
CA ARG A 111 -14.36 4.97 -2.15
C ARG A 111 -13.17 5.83 -1.71
N CYS A 112 -11.95 5.42 -2.07
CA CYS A 112 -10.73 6.20 -1.80
C CYS A 112 -10.81 7.60 -2.42
N LEU A 113 -11.13 7.68 -3.72
CA LEU A 113 -11.22 8.97 -4.42
C LEU A 113 -12.33 9.86 -3.86
N SER A 114 -13.48 9.29 -3.47
CA SER A 114 -14.56 10.03 -2.84
C SER A 114 -14.16 10.62 -1.48
N LEU A 115 -13.42 9.86 -0.67
CA LEU A 115 -12.89 10.32 0.61
C LEU A 115 -11.81 11.41 0.44
N LEU A 116 -10.94 11.26 -0.56
CA LEU A 116 -9.96 12.29 -0.90
C LEU A 116 -10.65 13.61 -1.34
N GLY A 117 -11.71 13.51 -2.15
CA GLY A 117 -12.50 14.67 -2.57
C GLY A 117 -13.23 15.35 -1.41
N LEU A 118 -13.75 14.57 -0.44
CA LEU A 118 -14.31 15.10 0.81
C LEU A 118 -13.25 15.79 1.66
N ALA A 119 -12.08 15.18 1.81
CA ALA A 119 -10.96 15.75 2.56
C ALA A 119 -10.50 17.09 1.95
N ARG A 120 -10.46 17.18 0.62
CA ARG A 120 -10.19 18.45 -0.08
C ARG A 120 -11.22 19.52 0.27
N ARG A 121 -12.51 19.20 0.18
CA ARG A 121 -13.58 20.16 0.51
C ARG A 121 -13.53 20.61 1.98
N ALA A 122 -13.04 19.74 2.86
CA ALA A 122 -12.81 20.05 4.26
C ALA A 122 -11.49 20.83 4.53
N GLY A 123 -10.74 21.23 3.50
CA GLY A 123 -9.47 21.94 3.64
C GLY A 123 -8.31 21.08 4.14
N GLN A 124 -8.44 19.75 4.12
CA GLN A 124 -7.46 18.80 4.67
C GLN A 124 -6.46 18.28 3.61
N VAL A 125 -6.43 18.88 2.42
CA VAL A 125 -5.61 18.40 1.30
C VAL A 125 -4.79 19.52 0.71
N VAL A 126 -3.49 19.27 0.59
CA VAL A 126 -2.52 20.14 -0.10
C VAL A 126 -2.04 19.43 -1.35
N THR A 127 -1.94 20.15 -2.48
CA THR A 127 -1.62 19.56 -3.79
C THR A 127 -0.49 20.31 -4.48
N GLY A 128 0.38 19.59 -5.18
CA GLY A 128 1.53 20.13 -5.91
C GLY A 128 2.82 20.04 -5.10
N TYR A 129 3.93 19.80 -5.78
CA TYR A 129 5.20 19.46 -5.15
C TYR A 129 5.69 20.52 -4.14
N GLU A 130 5.78 21.79 -4.53
CA GLU A 130 6.29 22.85 -3.65
C GLU A 130 5.44 23.04 -2.39
N LYS A 131 4.11 23.00 -2.53
CA LYS A 131 3.19 23.13 -1.38
C LYS A 131 3.27 21.91 -0.45
N VAL A 132 3.35 20.71 -1.02
CA VAL A 132 3.53 19.47 -0.26
C VAL A 132 4.87 19.49 0.45
N ARG A 133 5.96 19.87 -0.23
CA ARG A 133 7.29 20.03 0.35
C ARG A 133 7.29 21.02 1.50
N ALA A 134 6.74 22.22 1.31
CA ALA A 134 6.63 23.22 2.37
C ALA A 134 5.84 22.70 3.57
N ARG A 135 4.73 21.99 3.34
CA ARG A 135 3.93 21.37 4.41
C ARG A 135 4.70 20.30 5.19
N VAL A 136 5.48 19.47 4.48
CA VAL A 136 6.33 18.43 5.05
C VAL A 136 7.47 19.04 5.87
N LEU A 137 8.10 20.11 5.37
CA LEU A 137 9.17 20.81 6.10
C LEU A 137 8.66 21.53 7.36
N GLY A 138 7.45 22.09 7.32
CA GLY A 138 6.76 22.66 8.49
C GLY A 138 6.16 21.63 9.44
N ALA A 139 6.49 20.34 9.31
CA ALA A 139 5.98 19.28 10.19
C ALA A 139 6.50 19.38 11.63
N ALA A 140 7.62 20.08 11.87
CA ALA A 140 8.12 20.33 13.22
C ALA A 140 7.13 21.19 14.04
N ASP A 141 6.52 22.21 13.40
CA ASP A 141 5.64 23.15 14.08
C ASP A 141 4.18 22.66 14.14
N SER A 142 3.71 22.06 13.05
CA SER A 142 2.29 21.69 12.88
C SER A 142 2.01 20.18 12.97
N GLY A 143 3.05 19.39 13.27
CA GLY A 143 3.03 17.94 13.18
C GLY A 143 3.03 17.44 11.72
N PRO A 144 3.43 16.18 11.47
CA PRO A 144 3.44 15.66 10.10
C PRO A 144 2.03 15.43 9.54
N PRO A 145 1.87 15.42 8.20
CA PRO A 145 0.60 15.00 7.60
C PRO A 145 0.25 13.56 7.95
N ALA A 146 -1.01 13.17 7.77
CA ALA A 146 -1.42 11.77 7.92
C ALA A 146 -0.89 10.90 6.79
N ALA A 147 -0.85 11.44 5.58
CA ALA A 147 -0.36 10.72 4.40
C ALA A 147 0.17 11.67 3.33
N LEU A 148 1.09 11.14 2.52
CA LEU A 148 1.59 11.72 1.29
C LEU A 148 1.20 10.76 0.16
N PHE A 149 0.66 11.28 -0.94
CA PHE A 149 0.38 10.52 -2.14
C PHE A 149 1.35 10.94 -3.23
N ALA A 150 1.94 9.96 -3.89
CA ALA A 150 2.71 10.14 -5.12
C ALA A 150 2.10 9.27 -6.22
N ALA A 151 1.76 9.87 -7.36
CA ALA A 151 1.23 9.12 -8.49
C ALA A 151 2.26 8.08 -8.98
N ARG A 152 1.81 6.83 -9.23
CA ARG A 152 2.67 5.74 -9.73
C ARG A 152 3.35 6.07 -11.06
N ASP A 153 2.66 6.84 -11.90
CA ASP A 153 3.10 7.31 -13.21
C ASP A 153 3.71 8.73 -13.17
N GLY A 154 3.97 9.27 -11.98
CA GLY A 154 4.74 10.52 -11.82
C GLY A 154 6.18 10.37 -12.29
N ALA A 155 6.86 11.44 -12.67
CA ALA A 155 8.26 11.38 -13.11
C ALA A 155 9.19 10.72 -12.04
N ALA A 156 10.19 9.95 -12.48
CA ALA A 156 11.08 9.21 -11.58
C ALA A 156 11.73 10.12 -10.52
N ASP A 157 12.27 11.26 -10.93
CA ASP A 157 12.83 12.29 -10.05
C ASP A 157 11.82 12.79 -9.01
N GLY A 158 10.57 13.07 -9.42
CA GLY A 158 9.50 13.50 -8.51
C GLY A 158 9.13 12.42 -7.48
N ARG A 159 9.15 11.14 -7.88
CA ARG A 159 8.92 10.02 -6.96
C ARG A 159 10.08 9.85 -5.98
N SER A 160 11.34 9.98 -6.43
CA SER A 160 12.53 9.95 -5.57
C SER A 160 12.50 11.06 -4.53
N LYS A 161 12.21 12.29 -4.95
CA LYS A 161 12.08 13.46 -4.07
C LYS A 161 10.97 13.26 -3.03
N MET A 162 9.82 12.71 -3.43
CA MET A 162 8.75 12.40 -2.47
C MET A 162 9.12 11.28 -1.50
N ALA A 163 9.80 10.23 -1.95
CA ALA A 163 10.28 9.16 -1.08
C ALA A 163 11.30 9.68 -0.06
N ALA A 164 12.20 10.57 -0.48
CA ALA A 164 13.16 11.25 0.39
C ALA A 164 12.46 12.16 1.42
N LEU A 165 11.49 12.97 0.99
CA LEU A 165 10.68 13.82 1.88
C LEU A 165 9.88 12.99 2.90
N ALA A 166 9.28 11.90 2.46
CA ALA A 166 8.57 10.96 3.33
C ALA A 166 9.55 10.35 4.34
N THR A 167 10.73 9.91 3.91
CA THR A 167 11.78 9.36 4.78
C THR A 167 12.26 10.36 5.82
N ALA A 168 12.49 11.62 5.45
CA ALA A 168 12.96 12.66 6.36
C ALA A 168 11.96 12.91 7.51
N VAL A 169 10.67 12.91 7.20
CA VAL A 169 9.60 13.13 8.18
C VAL A 169 9.24 11.86 8.95
N LEU A 170 9.42 10.70 8.35
CA LEU A 170 9.12 9.42 8.99
C LEU A 170 10.28 8.88 9.83
N GLY A 171 11.53 9.22 9.48
CA GLY A 171 12.74 8.79 10.17
C GLY A 171 13.07 9.61 11.42
N SER A 172 12.36 10.72 11.67
CA SER A 172 12.49 11.56 12.88
C SER A 172 11.61 11.07 14.03
N VAL A 173 11.25 9.78 14.06
CA VAL A 173 10.37 9.15 15.04
C VAL A 173 11.13 8.02 15.73
N PRO A 174 11.37 8.09 17.07
CA PRO A 174 12.11 7.04 17.76
C PRO A 174 11.41 5.68 17.66
N GLU A 175 12.22 4.63 17.47
CA GLU A 175 11.78 3.24 17.17
C GLU A 175 10.83 2.62 18.22
N GLY A 176 10.69 3.25 19.40
CA GLY A 176 9.76 2.84 20.47
C GLY A 176 8.30 3.32 20.30
N ALA A 177 7.98 4.17 19.32
CA ALA A 177 6.61 4.66 19.09
C ALA A 177 5.76 3.74 18.19
N ARG A 178 6.15 2.47 18.03
CA ARG A 178 5.35 1.43 17.35
C ARG A 178 4.29 0.88 18.30
N GLY A 179 3.42 1.77 18.77
CA GLY A 179 2.26 1.40 19.59
C GLY A 179 1.26 0.59 18.78
N ARG A 180 0.95 -0.62 19.26
CA ARG A 180 -0.31 -1.31 18.94
C ARG A 180 -1.43 -0.35 19.34
N THR A 181 -2.22 0.12 18.37
CA THR A 181 -3.34 1.08 18.52
C THR A 181 -2.96 2.57 18.67
N GLY A 182 -2.81 3.27 17.54
CA GLY A 182 -3.47 4.57 17.25
C GLY A 182 -3.39 5.78 18.20
N ARG A 183 -2.60 5.79 19.28
CA ARG A 183 -2.37 6.98 20.12
C ARG A 183 -0.90 7.04 20.54
N GLY A 184 -0.19 8.02 19.97
CA GLY A 184 1.24 8.27 20.21
C GLY A 184 2.15 7.52 19.23
N GLY A 185 2.48 8.16 18.10
CA GLY A 185 3.40 7.58 17.10
C GLY A 185 3.20 8.19 15.71
N SER A 186 4.15 9.01 15.29
CA SER A 186 4.11 9.85 14.09
C SER A 186 4.31 9.08 12.79
N ASN A 187 3.38 8.23 12.35
CA ASN A 187 3.57 7.52 11.07
C ASN A 187 2.71 8.12 9.96
N CYS A 188 3.17 9.23 9.38
CA CYS A 188 2.75 9.64 8.04
C CYS A 188 2.92 8.45 7.06
N ARG A 189 1.99 8.24 6.12
CA ARG A 189 2.07 7.11 5.18
C ARG A 189 2.35 7.60 3.76
N LEU A 190 3.21 6.90 3.01
CA LEU A 190 3.43 7.20 1.60
C LEU A 190 2.56 6.27 0.73
N VAL A 191 1.54 6.82 0.09
CA VAL A 191 0.59 6.10 -0.76
C VAL A 191 0.98 6.26 -2.23
N VAL A 192 1.22 5.16 -2.94
CA VAL A 192 1.72 5.19 -4.34
C VAL A 192 0.90 4.36 -5.32
N GLY A 193 -0.22 3.77 -4.88
CA GLY A 193 -1.00 2.88 -5.73
C GLY A 193 -1.96 3.56 -6.71
N PHE A 194 -2.06 4.89 -6.74
CA PHE A 194 -2.92 5.64 -7.67
C PHE A 194 -2.10 6.26 -8.80
N ASP A 195 -2.66 6.38 -10.00
CA ASP A 195 -2.06 7.21 -11.06
C ASP A 195 -2.47 8.69 -10.95
N ALA A 196 -1.83 9.53 -11.76
CA ALA A 196 -2.01 10.97 -11.71
C ALA A 196 -3.42 11.38 -12.11
N THR A 197 -4.08 10.64 -12.99
CA THR A 197 -5.45 10.91 -13.45
C THR A 197 -6.43 10.59 -12.32
N GLU A 198 -6.29 9.42 -11.69
CA GLU A 198 -7.07 9.01 -10.52
C GLU A 198 -6.96 10.03 -9.38
N LEU A 199 -5.75 10.47 -9.05
CA LEU A 199 -5.53 11.49 -8.02
C LEU A 199 -6.08 12.87 -8.44
N GLY A 200 -6.01 13.23 -9.71
CA GLY A 200 -6.47 14.51 -10.24
C GLY A 200 -7.98 14.70 -10.11
N GLN A 201 -8.76 13.66 -10.44
CA GLN A 201 -10.21 13.70 -10.52
C GLN A 201 -10.90 14.28 -9.25
N PRO A 202 -10.68 13.76 -8.02
CA PRO A 202 -11.32 14.31 -6.82
C PRO A 202 -10.83 15.72 -6.45
N LEU A 203 -9.70 16.14 -7.04
CA LEU A 203 -9.10 17.44 -6.84
C LEU A 203 -9.57 18.50 -7.84
N GLY A 204 -10.45 18.14 -8.79
CA GLY A 204 -10.89 19.03 -9.86
C GLY A 204 -9.78 19.34 -10.87
N ARG A 205 -8.88 18.39 -11.09
CA ARG A 205 -7.76 18.50 -12.03
C ARG A 205 -7.74 17.30 -12.96
N GLU A 206 -7.21 17.47 -14.17
CA GLU A 206 -6.99 16.34 -15.08
C GLU A 206 -5.93 15.39 -14.52
N ARG A 207 -4.87 15.94 -13.91
CA ARG A 207 -3.77 15.18 -13.32
C ARG A 207 -3.30 15.81 -12.01
N ALA A 208 -2.92 14.97 -11.05
CA ALA A 208 -2.23 15.38 -9.83
C ALA A 208 -1.17 14.35 -9.42
N VAL A 209 0.07 14.78 -9.25
CA VAL A 209 1.19 13.88 -8.96
C VAL A 209 1.48 13.80 -7.46
N HIS A 210 1.37 14.92 -6.75
CA HIS A 210 1.76 15.02 -5.34
C HIS A 210 0.63 15.61 -4.51
N VAL A 211 0.28 14.90 -3.44
CA VAL A 211 -0.79 15.31 -2.53
C VAL A 211 -0.36 15.03 -1.09
N ALA A 212 -0.60 15.97 -0.18
CA ALA A 212 -0.51 15.75 1.26
C ALA A 212 -1.90 15.79 1.87
N LEU A 213 -2.15 14.90 2.82
CA LEU A 213 -3.41 14.75 3.53
C LEU A 213 -3.19 15.02 5.02
N GLU A 214 -3.91 16.01 5.54
CA GLU A 214 -3.86 16.37 6.95
C GLU A 214 -4.53 15.30 7.84
N ARG A 215 -4.19 15.34 9.13
CA ARG A 215 -4.81 14.45 10.11
C ARG A 215 -6.29 14.75 10.30
N GLY A 216 -7.08 13.70 10.51
CA GLY A 216 -8.51 13.81 10.77
C GLY A 216 -9.27 12.50 10.55
N ARG A 217 -10.59 12.53 10.79
CA ARG A 217 -11.46 11.36 10.60
C ARG A 217 -11.51 10.89 9.13
N LEU A 218 -11.51 11.83 8.19
CA LEU A 218 -11.48 11.52 6.75
C LEU A 218 -10.16 10.83 6.37
N ALA A 219 -9.04 11.27 6.94
CA ALA A 219 -7.75 10.64 6.70
C ALA A 219 -7.69 9.20 7.21
N LYS A 220 -8.22 8.95 8.42
CA LYS A 220 -8.34 7.58 8.95
C LYS A 220 -9.15 6.68 8.00
N GLY A 221 -10.33 7.12 7.59
CA GLY A 221 -11.18 6.33 6.69
C GLY A 221 -10.56 6.12 5.31
N LEU A 222 -9.85 7.12 4.77
CA LEU A 222 -9.14 7.00 3.49
C LEU A 222 -8.01 5.98 3.58
N LEU A 223 -7.20 6.04 4.63
CA LEU A 223 -6.11 5.09 4.85
C LEU A 223 -6.60 3.65 5.07
N GLU A 224 -7.72 3.47 5.76
CA GLU A 224 -8.38 2.15 5.89
C GLU A 224 -8.94 1.64 4.56
N ALA A 225 -9.41 2.52 3.68
CA ALA A 225 -9.83 2.15 2.34
C ALA A 225 -8.62 1.79 1.45
N CYS A 226 -7.51 2.53 1.53
CA CYS A 226 -6.25 2.20 0.86
C CYS A 226 -5.70 0.85 1.32
N ASP A 227 -5.72 0.54 2.62
CA ASP A 227 -5.31 -0.77 3.15
C ASP A 227 -6.09 -1.91 2.51
N ARG A 228 -7.41 -1.72 2.34
CA ARG A 228 -8.28 -2.72 1.71
C ARG A 228 -8.03 -2.83 0.21
N LEU A 229 -7.78 -1.70 -0.47
CA LEU A 229 -7.46 -1.67 -1.90
C LEU A 229 -6.11 -2.32 -2.23
N ALA A 230 -5.16 -2.30 -1.29
CA ALA A 230 -3.83 -2.88 -1.47
C ALA A 230 -3.86 -4.37 -1.86
N GLY A 231 -4.86 -5.13 -1.40
CA GLY A 231 -5.02 -6.55 -1.76
C GLY A 231 -5.52 -6.80 -3.19
N PHE A 232 -5.82 -5.75 -3.97
CA PHE A 232 -6.42 -5.86 -5.31
C PHE A 232 -5.55 -5.27 -6.42
N ARG A 233 -4.57 -4.41 -6.09
CA ARG A 233 -3.68 -3.79 -7.07
C ARG A 233 -2.31 -4.47 -7.08
N PRO A 234 -1.67 -4.61 -8.24
CA PRO A 234 -0.29 -5.05 -8.31
C PRO A 234 0.65 -3.97 -7.75
N GLY A 235 1.65 -4.39 -6.99
CA GLY A 235 2.67 -3.50 -6.43
C GLY A 235 2.24 -2.79 -5.13
N PRO A 236 3.13 -1.95 -4.56
CA PRO A 236 2.89 -1.34 -3.27
C PRO A 236 1.81 -0.27 -3.36
N MET A 237 0.70 -0.45 -2.64
CA MET A 237 -0.29 0.61 -2.46
C MET A 237 0.20 1.68 -1.49
N VAL A 238 0.89 1.24 -0.43
CA VAL A 238 1.48 2.09 0.60
C VAL A 238 2.88 1.59 0.89
N LEU A 239 3.86 2.48 0.88
CA LEU A 239 5.23 2.20 1.29
C LEU A 239 5.37 2.47 2.79
N SER A 240 5.92 1.49 3.49
CA SER A 240 6.49 1.66 4.82
C SER A 240 7.76 2.49 4.76
N LEU A 241 8.28 2.86 5.94
CA LEU A 241 9.53 3.58 6.10
C LEU A 241 10.72 2.92 5.39
N SER A 242 10.90 1.61 5.59
CA SER A 242 11.98 0.84 4.99
C SER A 242 11.82 0.70 3.47
N GLU A 243 10.58 0.59 2.99
CA GLU A 243 10.29 0.52 1.55
C GLU A 243 10.46 1.89 0.87
N ALA A 244 10.09 2.97 1.54
CA ALA A 244 10.30 4.34 1.07
C ALA A 244 11.80 4.68 1.03
N GLN A 245 12.58 4.25 2.04
CA GLN A 245 14.04 4.36 2.06
C GLN A 245 14.68 3.55 0.92
N GLY A 246 14.29 2.28 0.74
CA GLY A 246 14.80 1.44 -0.35
C GLY A 246 14.46 2.00 -1.73
N ALA A 247 13.27 2.57 -1.91
CA ALA A 247 12.88 3.27 -3.13
C ALA A 247 13.69 4.54 -3.36
N ALA A 248 13.96 5.33 -2.31
CA ALA A 248 14.81 6.53 -2.40
C ALA A 248 16.27 6.19 -2.75
N VAL A 249 16.84 5.14 -2.14
CA VAL A 249 18.22 4.68 -2.40
C VAL A 249 18.36 4.15 -3.83
N ARG A 250 17.38 3.36 -4.33
CA ARG A 250 17.38 2.85 -5.72
C ARG A 250 17.20 3.94 -6.77
N ALA A 251 16.60 5.06 -6.38
CA ALA A 251 16.26 6.14 -7.29
C ALA A 251 17.20 7.36 -7.16
N ALA A 252 18.24 7.25 -6.33
CA ALA A 252 19.39 8.15 -6.38
C ALA A 252 20.19 7.84 -7.65
N PRO A 253 20.44 8.82 -8.54
CA PRO A 253 21.36 8.61 -9.66
C PRO A 253 22.74 8.27 -9.08
N GLY A 254 23.35 7.21 -9.62
CA GLY A 254 24.62 6.67 -9.13
C GLY A 254 25.65 7.78 -8.97
N ALA A 255 26.20 7.91 -7.77
CA ALA A 255 27.52 8.49 -7.61
C ALA A 255 28.44 7.72 -8.56
N ALA A 256 29.02 8.45 -9.50
CA ALA A 256 29.96 7.94 -10.47
C ALA A 256 30.92 6.97 -9.78
N ARG A 257 31.03 5.76 -10.33
CA ARG A 257 32.20 4.93 -10.08
C ARG A 257 33.39 5.77 -10.52
N GLY A 258 34.17 6.26 -9.56
CA GLY A 258 35.47 6.85 -9.84
C GLY A 258 36.29 5.81 -10.58
N SER A 259 36.43 6.00 -11.88
CA SER A 259 37.45 5.34 -12.67
C SER A 259 38.78 5.89 -12.19
N THR A 260 39.47 5.16 -11.32
CA THR A 260 40.92 5.23 -11.21
C THR A 260 41.49 4.62 -12.48
N THR A 261 41.58 5.43 -13.53
CA THR A 261 42.55 5.24 -14.60
C THR A 261 43.89 5.70 -14.05
N GLU A 262 44.66 4.78 -13.47
CA GLU A 262 46.12 4.92 -13.44
C GLU A 262 46.62 4.65 -14.86
N SER A 263 46.85 5.74 -15.58
CA SER A 263 47.62 5.78 -16.80
C SER A 263 49.08 6.02 -16.44
N GLU A 264 49.88 4.97 -16.29
CA GLU A 264 51.33 5.07 -16.44
C GLU A 264 51.69 4.80 -17.90
N HIS A 265 52.03 5.88 -18.60
CA HIS A 265 52.72 5.86 -19.89
C HIS A 265 54.15 5.33 -19.70
N PRO A 266 54.65 4.44 -20.57
CA PRO A 266 56.09 4.24 -20.70
C PRO A 266 56.67 5.43 -21.48
N ALA A 267 57.62 6.14 -20.88
CA ALA A 267 58.47 7.10 -21.57
C ALA A 267 59.52 6.32 -22.37
N ASP A 268 59.40 6.41 -23.69
CA ASP A 268 60.45 6.11 -24.66
C ASP A 268 61.36 7.34 -24.80
N GLY A 269 62.67 7.11 -24.99
CA GLY A 269 63.64 8.16 -25.33
C GLY A 269 65.01 8.02 -24.67
N THR A 270 65.85 7.16 -25.28
CA THR A 270 67.26 7.43 -25.69
C THR A 270 68.20 8.24 -24.77
N ASP A 271 69.37 7.70 -24.42
CA ASP A 271 70.64 8.09 -25.08
C ASP A 271 71.88 7.27 -24.62
N ASP A 272 72.76 7.02 -25.59
CA ASP A 272 74.21 6.78 -25.65
C ASP A 272 75.03 6.01 -24.57
N GLY A 273 75.62 4.89 -25.00
CA GLY A 273 76.99 4.86 -25.55
C GLY A 273 78.21 5.11 -24.62
N THR A 274 79.16 4.16 -24.66
CA THR A 274 80.57 4.16 -24.14
C THR A 274 80.72 3.92 -22.62
N GLY A 275 81.63 3.11 -22.07
CA GLY A 275 82.84 2.39 -22.49
C GLY A 275 83.86 2.45 -21.33
N ARG A 276 84.64 1.36 -21.11
CA ARG A 276 85.78 1.19 -20.15
C ARG A 276 85.40 0.94 -18.68
N ASP A 277 86.05 0.05 -17.91
CA ASP A 277 87.31 -0.73 -18.01
C ASP A 277 87.11 -2.14 -17.42
#